data_AF-A0A2E9SK71-F1
#
_entry.id   AF-A0A2E9SK71-F1
#
_cell.length_a   1.000
_cell.length_b   1.000
_cell.length_c   1.000
_cell.angle_alpha   90.00
_cell.angle_beta   90.00
_cell.angle_gamma   90.00
#
_symmetry.space_group_name_H-M   'P 1'
#
loop_
_entity.id
_entity.type
_entity.pdbx_description
1 polymer ?
#
loop_
_entity_poly.entity_id
_entity_poly.type
_entity_poly.pdbx_seq_one_letter_code
_entity_poly.pdbx_strand_id
1 'polypeptide(L)'
;MDAWECSLDEAVAEAPLSFRAMHTMAQAMQQRHREIDRCRTERQWLSGLKSHVYHTHIAISGQYEGTLTRLAELFYHTASQPALPWYPAFLGGQSKAVSIAPGDGVEQHQLCWATFDLGLGQPRYYRQLLSLGYPDAATAVVVARSVDCGPVLPDSAILAYTLNPNGELLHWDAARQLLHWHHICCTPGASLLPGRLDRYLMNALRFCALDRAERRTYREEAESMRDWLQASTNCGCE
;
A
#
# COMPACT_ATOMS: atom_id res chain seq x y z
N MET A 1 -16.62 -4.29 -12.53
CA MET A 1 -15.28 -4.27 -13.13
C MET A 1 -14.68 -5.67 -13.06
N ASP A 2 -14.35 -6.26 -14.20
CA ASP A 2 -13.73 -7.60 -14.27
C ASP A 2 -12.22 -7.55 -14.57
N ALA A 3 -11.70 -6.38 -14.97
CA ALA A 3 -10.28 -6.17 -15.26
C ALA A 3 -9.45 -6.07 -13.96
N TRP A 4 -8.28 -6.69 -13.95
CA TRP A 4 -7.38 -6.76 -12.79
C TRP A 4 -6.35 -5.63 -12.81
N GLU A 5 -5.95 -5.23 -14.01
CA GLU A 5 -5.18 -4.04 -14.32
C GLU A 5 -6.01 -3.10 -15.22
N CYS A 6 -5.55 -1.88 -15.38
CA CYS A 6 -6.09 -0.92 -16.34
C CYS A 6 -4.97 -0.31 -17.18
N SER A 7 -5.34 0.45 -18.20
CA SER A 7 -4.37 1.26 -18.93
C SER A 7 -3.76 2.35 -18.04
N LEU A 8 -2.62 2.90 -18.45
CA LEU A 8 -1.97 4.01 -17.74
C LEU A 8 -2.88 5.24 -17.63
N ASP A 9 -3.56 5.61 -18.71
CA ASP A 9 -4.43 6.78 -18.74
C ASP A 9 -5.63 6.63 -17.77
N GLU A 10 -6.21 5.42 -17.72
CA GLU A 10 -7.26 5.11 -16.74
C GLU A 10 -6.73 5.19 -15.30
N ALA A 11 -5.54 4.64 -15.03
CA ALA A 11 -4.95 4.68 -13.69
C ALA A 11 -4.63 6.11 -13.24
N VAL A 12 -4.14 6.97 -14.13
CA VAL A 12 -3.90 8.40 -13.87
C VAL A 12 -5.22 9.12 -13.58
N ALA A 13 -6.26 8.88 -14.39
CA ALA A 13 -7.57 9.49 -14.19
C ALA A 13 -8.26 9.05 -12.88
N GLU A 14 -8.01 7.82 -12.43
CA GLU A 14 -8.56 7.27 -11.17
C GLU A 14 -7.81 7.74 -9.91
N ALA A 15 -6.57 8.21 -10.03
CA ALA A 15 -5.73 8.52 -8.88
C ALA A 15 -6.36 9.57 -7.92
N PRO A 16 -6.87 10.73 -8.38
CA PRO A 16 -7.52 11.70 -7.50
C PRO A 16 -8.73 11.15 -6.71
N LEU A 17 -9.53 10.28 -7.34
CA LEU A 17 -10.66 9.63 -6.67
C LEU A 17 -10.18 8.65 -5.59
N SER A 18 -9.10 7.93 -5.88
CA SER A 18 -8.49 6.98 -4.94
C SER A 18 -7.86 7.68 -3.73
N PHE A 19 -7.24 8.85 -3.93
CA PHE A 19 -6.74 9.71 -2.86
C PHE A 19 -7.87 10.07 -1.88
N ARG A 20 -8.99 10.59 -2.41
CA ARG A 20 -10.16 10.96 -1.59
C ARG A 20 -10.74 9.77 -0.85
N ALA A 21 -10.83 8.61 -1.51
CA ALA A 21 -11.31 7.38 -0.89
C ALA A 21 -10.41 6.94 0.28
N MET A 22 -9.10 6.89 0.08
CA MET A 22 -8.14 6.52 1.13
C MET A 22 -8.15 7.51 2.30
N HIS A 23 -8.24 8.80 2.02
CA HIS A 23 -8.37 9.83 3.06
C HIS A 23 -9.64 9.63 3.90
N THR A 24 -10.79 9.39 3.25
CA THR A 24 -12.06 9.10 3.93
C THR A 24 -11.96 7.86 4.82
N MET A 25 -11.31 6.79 4.31
CA MET A 25 -11.08 5.56 5.08
C MET A 25 -10.17 5.81 6.29
N ALA A 26 -9.08 6.55 6.11
CA ALA A 26 -8.14 6.89 7.17
C ALA A 26 -8.83 7.68 8.29
N GLN A 27 -9.60 8.72 7.96
CA GLN A 27 -10.36 9.49 8.94
C GLN A 27 -11.33 8.61 9.75
N ALA A 28 -12.08 7.74 9.07
CA ALA A 28 -13.01 6.83 9.72
C ALA A 28 -12.30 5.84 10.66
N MET A 29 -11.12 5.35 10.27
CA MET A 29 -10.31 4.44 11.09
C MET A 29 -9.71 5.15 12.31
N GLN A 30 -9.18 6.36 12.14
CA GLN A 30 -8.63 7.16 13.25
C GLN A 30 -9.69 7.48 14.31
N GLN A 31 -10.96 7.65 13.92
CA GLN A 31 -12.06 7.84 14.87
C GLN A 31 -12.28 6.60 15.75
N ARG A 32 -12.07 5.40 15.22
CA ARG A 32 -12.32 4.10 15.89
C ARG A 32 -11.10 3.54 16.62
N HIS A 33 -9.90 3.90 16.20
CA HIS A 33 -8.65 3.36 16.73
C HIS A 33 -7.80 4.47 17.33
N ARG A 34 -7.70 4.47 18.66
CA ARG A 34 -7.03 5.53 19.45
C ARG A 34 -5.80 5.03 20.22
N GLU A 35 -5.58 3.72 20.25
CA GLU A 35 -4.41 3.12 20.91
C GLU A 35 -3.14 3.54 20.16
N ILE A 36 -2.14 4.00 20.92
CA ILE A 36 -0.84 4.40 20.41
C ILE A 36 0.05 3.16 20.37
N ASP A 37 0.90 3.05 19.35
CA ASP A 37 1.87 1.98 19.14
C ASP A 37 1.27 0.57 19.07
N ARG A 38 -0.03 0.48 18.83
CA ARG A 38 -0.74 -0.77 18.59
C ARG A 38 -1.34 -0.73 17.21
N CYS A 39 -1.34 -1.86 16.51
CA CYS A 39 -1.93 -1.93 15.20
C CYS A 39 -3.39 -2.38 15.28
N ARG A 40 -4.18 -1.97 14.30
CA ARG A 40 -5.53 -2.49 14.05
C ARG A 40 -5.69 -2.78 12.57
N THR A 41 -6.09 -4.01 12.25
CA THR A 41 -6.42 -4.41 10.88
C THR A 41 -7.91 -4.70 10.78
N GLU A 42 -8.61 -3.95 9.96
CA GLU A 42 -10.01 -4.21 9.59
C GLU A 42 -10.09 -4.79 8.19
N ARG A 43 -11.16 -5.54 7.94
CA ARG A 43 -11.48 -6.11 6.63
C ARG A 43 -12.90 -5.72 6.25
N GLN A 44 -13.06 -5.19 5.04
CA GLN A 44 -14.35 -4.76 4.51
C GLN A 44 -14.61 -5.38 3.14
N TRP A 45 -15.84 -5.81 2.89
CA TRP A 45 -16.28 -6.20 1.55
C TRP A 45 -16.67 -4.95 0.74
N LEU A 46 -16.09 -4.78 -0.45
CA LEU A 46 -16.50 -3.75 -1.40
C LEU A 46 -17.23 -4.39 -2.58
N SER A 47 -18.56 -4.24 -2.61
CA SER A 47 -19.43 -4.87 -3.62
C SER A 47 -19.08 -4.46 -5.06
N GLY A 48 -18.70 -3.20 -5.28
CA GLY A 48 -18.29 -2.69 -6.59
C GLY A 48 -17.03 -3.40 -7.14
N LEU A 49 -16.13 -3.83 -6.25
CA LEU A 49 -14.89 -4.54 -6.60
C LEU A 49 -15.06 -6.06 -6.58
N LYS A 50 -16.13 -6.56 -5.94
CA LYS A 50 -16.32 -7.99 -5.64
C LYS A 50 -15.09 -8.58 -4.93
N SER A 51 -14.50 -7.81 -4.02
CA SER A 51 -13.31 -8.18 -3.27
C SER A 51 -13.36 -7.59 -1.87
N HIS A 52 -12.47 -8.09 -1.01
CA HIS A 52 -12.20 -7.49 0.28
C HIS A 52 -11.11 -6.42 0.16
N VAL A 53 -11.22 -5.40 1.01
CA VAL A 53 -10.16 -4.45 1.31
C VAL A 53 -9.73 -4.66 2.74
N TYR A 54 -8.43 -4.69 2.96
CA TYR A 54 -7.81 -4.69 4.27
C TYR A 54 -7.31 -3.28 4.56
N HIS A 55 -7.56 -2.82 5.78
CA HIS A 55 -7.09 -1.54 6.26
C HIS A 55 -6.36 -1.76 7.57
N THR A 56 -5.04 -1.65 7.55
CA THR A 56 -4.20 -1.66 8.73
C THR A 56 -3.87 -0.23 9.12
N HIS A 57 -4.00 0.09 10.41
CA HIS A 57 -3.67 1.39 10.96
C HIS A 57 -2.85 1.24 12.24
N ILE A 58 -1.83 2.07 12.37
CA ILE A 58 -1.04 2.27 13.59
C ILE A 58 -0.76 3.76 13.79
N ALA A 59 -0.84 4.23 15.03
CA ALA A 59 -0.39 5.57 15.41
C ALA A 59 0.93 5.44 16.16
N ILE A 60 2.02 5.88 15.55
CA ILE A 60 3.40 5.63 15.99
C ILE A 60 3.89 6.83 16.80
N SER A 61 4.31 6.59 18.04
CA SER A 61 4.86 7.63 18.93
C SER A 61 6.36 7.89 18.70
N GLY A 62 6.85 9.00 19.26
CA GLY A 62 8.28 9.35 19.21
C GLY A 62 8.76 9.74 17.81
N GLN A 63 7.83 10.23 16.97
CA GLN A 63 8.12 10.71 15.62
C GLN A 63 8.17 12.24 15.59
N TYR A 64 8.68 12.77 14.49
CA TYR A 64 8.72 14.21 14.23
C TYR A 64 8.17 14.49 12.82
N GLU A 65 7.77 15.73 12.55
CA GLU A 65 7.08 16.15 11.33
C GLU A 65 7.79 15.70 10.05
N GLY A 66 9.13 15.83 9.98
CA GLY A 66 9.93 15.42 8.81
C GLY A 66 9.88 13.92 8.50
N THR A 67 9.42 13.08 9.42
CA THR A 67 9.21 11.64 9.15
C THR A 67 8.12 11.41 8.12
N LEU A 68 7.10 12.29 8.07
CA LEU A 68 6.00 12.21 7.10
C LEU A 68 6.53 12.20 5.66
N THR A 69 7.26 13.25 5.27
CA THR A 69 7.82 13.37 3.92
C THR A 69 8.84 12.27 3.65
N ARG A 70 9.70 11.95 4.63
CA ARG A 70 10.70 10.87 4.47
C ARG A 70 10.05 9.53 4.12
N LEU A 71 8.99 9.15 4.83
CA LEU A 71 8.29 7.88 4.56
C LEU A 71 7.44 7.94 3.30
N ALA A 72 6.79 9.07 3.00
CA ALA A 72 6.04 9.23 1.76
C ALA A 72 6.93 9.00 0.54
N GLU A 73 8.13 9.61 0.53
CA GLU A 73 9.13 9.42 -0.52
C GLU A 73 9.68 7.99 -0.56
N LEU A 74 9.90 7.37 0.61
CA LEU A 74 10.34 5.97 0.67
C LEU A 74 9.28 5.01 0.12
N PHE A 75 8.00 5.21 0.45
CA PHE A 75 6.90 4.40 -0.08
C PHE A 75 6.69 4.61 -1.57
N TYR A 76 6.75 5.87 -2.02
CA TYR A 76 6.74 6.16 -3.44
C TYR A 76 7.90 5.42 -4.11
N HIS A 77 9.16 5.69 -3.73
CA HIS A 77 10.34 5.06 -4.34
C HIS A 77 10.66 3.63 -3.88
N THR A 78 9.70 2.88 -3.30
CA THR A 78 9.96 1.55 -2.73
C THR A 78 10.55 0.60 -3.77
N ALA A 79 10.04 0.61 -5.00
CA ALA A 79 10.56 -0.26 -6.07
C ALA A 79 12.01 0.04 -6.49
N SER A 80 12.59 1.17 -6.09
CA SER A 80 14.01 1.47 -6.30
C SER A 80 14.90 0.98 -5.16
N GLN A 81 14.32 0.49 -4.06
CA GLN A 81 15.06 -0.03 -2.92
C GLN A 81 15.41 -1.50 -3.15
N PRO A 82 16.61 -1.95 -2.74
CA PRO A 82 16.97 -3.37 -2.80
C PRO A 82 16.25 -4.21 -1.73
N ALA A 83 15.88 -3.59 -0.61
CA ALA A 83 15.18 -4.21 0.51
C ALA A 83 14.51 -3.12 1.37
N LEU A 84 13.53 -3.52 2.18
CA LEU A 84 12.94 -2.68 3.22
C LEU A 84 13.37 -3.20 4.61
N PRO A 85 13.85 -2.33 5.51
CA PRO A 85 14.42 -2.78 6.79
C PRO A 85 13.39 -3.41 7.74
N TRP A 86 12.10 -3.10 7.57
CA TRP A 86 11.02 -3.67 8.38
C TRP A 86 10.18 -4.73 7.67
N TYR A 87 10.40 -4.97 6.36
CA TYR A 87 9.57 -5.88 5.59
C TYR A 87 10.41 -6.84 4.73
N PRO A 88 10.87 -7.96 5.33
CA PRO A 88 11.74 -8.94 4.65
C PRO A 88 11.09 -9.64 3.44
N ALA A 89 9.76 -9.63 3.35
CA ALA A 89 9.06 -10.19 2.21
C ALA A 89 9.28 -9.38 0.92
N PHE A 90 9.63 -8.09 1.01
CA PHE A 90 9.98 -7.28 -0.15
C PHE A 90 11.36 -7.63 -0.68
N LEU A 91 11.43 -7.97 -1.97
CA LEU A 91 12.63 -8.46 -2.66
C LEU A 91 13.18 -7.47 -3.70
N GLY A 92 12.80 -6.20 -3.60
CA GLY A 92 13.20 -5.17 -4.56
C GLY A 92 12.22 -5.00 -5.71
N GLY A 93 12.61 -4.15 -6.65
CA GLY A 93 11.76 -3.76 -7.76
C GLY A 93 12.52 -3.09 -8.90
N GLN A 94 11.73 -2.52 -9.80
CA GLN A 94 12.21 -1.56 -10.78
C GLN A 94 11.18 -0.45 -10.94
N SER A 95 11.65 0.78 -11.07
CA SER A 95 10.82 1.95 -11.36
C SER A 95 11.19 2.55 -12.72
N LYS A 96 10.24 3.30 -13.28
CA LYS A 96 10.38 4.09 -14.49
C LYS A 96 9.58 5.37 -14.30
N ALA A 97 10.27 6.51 -14.42
CA ALA A 97 9.63 7.82 -14.41
C ALA A 97 8.63 7.95 -15.56
N VAL A 98 7.58 8.75 -15.34
CA VAL A 98 6.51 8.98 -16.31
C VAL A 98 6.34 10.49 -16.47
N SER A 99 6.26 10.96 -17.71
CA SER A 99 6.08 12.38 -18.03
C SER A 99 4.60 12.70 -18.33
N ILE A 100 3.69 12.18 -17.51
CA ILE A 100 2.27 12.49 -17.59
C ILE A 100 1.96 13.58 -16.56
N ALA A 101 1.20 14.59 -16.97
CA ALA A 101 0.79 15.66 -16.07
C ALA A 101 -0.08 15.09 -14.95
N PRO A 102 0.22 15.42 -13.68
CA PRO A 102 -0.59 14.93 -12.58
C PRO A 102 -1.98 15.58 -12.57
N GLY A 103 -2.98 14.83 -12.11
CA GLY A 103 -4.32 15.34 -11.84
C GLY A 103 -4.44 16.02 -10.47
N ASP A 104 -5.64 16.51 -10.14
CA ASP A 104 -5.90 17.23 -8.89
C ASP A 104 -5.45 16.46 -7.64
N GLY A 105 -4.61 17.10 -6.81
CA GLY A 105 -4.11 16.56 -5.55
C GLY A 105 -3.01 15.50 -5.69
N VAL A 106 -2.60 15.20 -6.93
CA VAL A 106 -1.41 14.38 -7.22
C VAL A 106 -0.26 15.31 -7.58
N GLU A 107 0.94 14.98 -7.11
CA GLU A 107 2.16 15.73 -7.45
C GLU A 107 3.00 15.00 -8.48
N GLN A 108 3.06 13.67 -8.39
CA GLN A 108 3.90 12.88 -9.29
C GLN A 108 3.42 11.44 -9.47
N HIS A 109 3.83 10.89 -10.62
CA HIS A 109 3.53 9.53 -11.04
C HIS A 109 4.83 8.78 -11.38
N GLN A 110 4.86 7.49 -11.05
CA GLN A 110 5.85 6.58 -11.59
C GLN A 110 5.26 5.21 -11.89
N LEU A 111 5.80 4.54 -12.91
CA LEU A 111 5.53 3.15 -13.17
C LEU A 111 6.54 2.30 -12.41
N CYS A 112 6.11 1.19 -11.85
CA CYS A 112 7.02 0.23 -11.24
C CYS A 112 6.53 -1.20 -11.35
N TRP A 113 7.43 -2.12 -11.05
CA TRP A 113 7.04 -3.38 -10.44
C TRP A 113 7.82 -3.59 -9.14
N ALA A 114 7.16 -4.16 -8.14
CA ALA A 114 7.74 -4.58 -6.87
C ALA A 114 7.55 -6.10 -6.70
N THR A 115 8.53 -6.77 -6.10
CA THR A 115 8.54 -8.24 -5.95
C THR A 115 8.44 -8.62 -4.48
N PHE A 116 7.61 -9.61 -4.17
CA PHE A 116 7.41 -10.06 -2.79
C PHE A 116 7.43 -11.58 -2.66
N ASP A 117 8.12 -12.10 -1.65
CA ASP A 117 7.96 -13.49 -1.20
C ASP A 117 6.80 -13.58 -0.20
N LEU A 118 5.68 -14.12 -0.67
CA LEU A 118 4.47 -14.31 0.13
C LEU A 118 4.35 -15.74 0.69
N GLY A 119 5.40 -16.55 0.60
CA GLY A 119 5.38 -17.95 1.03
C GLY A 119 4.55 -18.86 0.11
N LEU A 120 4.33 -18.44 -1.14
CA LEU A 120 3.50 -19.14 -2.14
C LEU A 120 4.33 -19.98 -3.13
N GLY A 121 5.54 -20.38 -2.74
CA GLY A 121 6.47 -21.18 -3.54
C GLY A 121 7.24 -20.40 -4.61
N GLN A 122 6.72 -19.27 -5.09
CA GLN A 122 7.41 -18.33 -5.97
C GLN A 122 7.02 -16.89 -5.60
N PRO A 123 7.90 -15.90 -5.84
CA PRO A 123 7.57 -14.49 -5.62
C PRO A 123 6.41 -13.99 -6.48
N ARG A 124 5.76 -12.92 -6.04
CA ARG A 124 4.72 -12.21 -6.79
C ARG A 124 5.20 -10.82 -7.17
N TYR A 125 4.94 -10.46 -8.43
CA TYR A 125 5.26 -9.17 -9.02
C TYR A 125 4.01 -8.32 -9.07
N TYR A 126 4.08 -7.11 -8.54
CA TYR A 126 3.00 -6.13 -8.62
C TYR A 126 3.42 -5.03 -9.57
N ARG A 127 2.96 -5.09 -10.83
CA ARG A 127 3.18 -4.03 -11.82
C ARG A 127 2.11 -2.94 -11.65
N GLN A 128 2.54 -1.73 -11.35
CA GLN A 128 1.67 -0.68 -10.83
C GLN A 128 2.08 0.72 -11.32
N LEU A 129 1.10 1.61 -11.39
CA LEU A 129 1.29 3.05 -11.30
C LEU A 129 1.26 3.43 -9.82
N LEU A 130 2.31 4.09 -9.35
CA LEU A 130 2.33 4.79 -8.06
C LEU A 130 2.07 6.27 -8.29
N SER A 131 1.17 6.85 -7.50
CA SER A 131 0.85 8.27 -7.51
C SER A 131 1.03 8.83 -6.11
N LEU A 132 1.92 9.82 -5.95
CA LEU A 132 2.14 10.53 -4.69
C LEU A 132 1.49 11.91 -4.74
N GLY A 133 0.94 12.34 -3.61
CA GLY A 133 0.59 13.75 -3.40
C GLY A 133 0.26 14.05 -1.94
N TYR A 134 0.08 15.34 -1.67
CA TYR A 134 -0.11 15.89 -0.33
C TYR A 134 -1.42 16.69 -0.29
N PRO A 135 -2.53 16.09 0.13
CA PRO A 135 -3.82 16.78 0.22
C PRO A 135 -3.79 18.02 1.13
N ASP A 136 -2.94 17.99 2.15
CA ASP A 136 -2.63 19.08 3.06
C ASP A 136 -1.21 18.92 3.63
N ALA A 137 -0.75 19.89 4.42
CA ALA A 137 0.60 19.88 4.99
C ALA A 137 0.86 18.74 5.99
N ALA A 138 -0.17 18.13 6.55
CA ALA A 138 -0.06 17.08 7.55
C ALA A 138 -0.27 15.68 6.97
N THR A 139 -0.57 15.54 5.67
CA THR A 139 -1.01 14.28 5.08
C THR A 139 -0.32 14.00 3.75
N ALA A 140 0.21 12.80 3.62
CA ALA A 140 0.78 12.29 2.37
C ALA A 140 0.04 11.01 1.96
N VAL A 141 -0.20 10.85 0.66
CA VAL A 141 -0.90 9.69 0.11
C VAL A 141 -0.13 9.13 -1.07
N VAL A 142 0.15 7.83 -1.03
CA VAL A 142 0.68 7.05 -2.15
C VAL A 142 -0.37 6.05 -2.59
N VAL A 143 -0.98 6.27 -3.76
CA VAL A 143 -1.91 5.30 -4.37
C VAL A 143 -1.14 4.37 -5.30
N ALA A 144 -1.45 3.09 -5.23
CA ALA A 144 -0.87 2.04 -6.06
C ALA A 144 -1.96 1.27 -6.82
N ARG A 145 -1.98 1.43 -8.15
CA ARG A 145 -2.97 0.80 -9.04
C ARG A 145 -2.28 -0.09 -10.06
N SER A 146 -2.71 -1.36 -10.16
CA SER A 146 -2.18 -2.26 -11.20
C SER A 146 -2.46 -1.77 -12.61
N VAL A 147 -1.44 -1.80 -13.45
CA VAL A 147 -1.47 -1.33 -14.85
C VAL A 147 -0.84 -2.32 -15.82
N ASP A 148 -1.24 -2.24 -17.07
CA ASP A 148 -0.82 -3.13 -18.16
C ASP A 148 0.57 -2.80 -18.75
N CYS A 149 1.16 -1.67 -18.36
CA CYS A 149 2.47 -1.21 -18.84
C CYS A 149 3.44 -0.89 -17.70
N GLY A 150 4.73 -0.76 -18.01
CA GLY A 150 5.76 -0.52 -16.99
C GLY A 150 7.18 -0.84 -17.46
N PRO A 151 8.14 -0.90 -16.52
CA PRO A 151 9.43 -1.53 -16.77
C PRO A 151 9.27 -2.97 -17.25
N VAL A 152 10.28 -3.50 -17.95
CA VAL A 152 10.28 -4.89 -18.45
C VAL A 152 10.18 -5.84 -17.26
N LEU A 153 9.25 -6.79 -17.34
CA LEU A 153 9.11 -7.86 -16.36
C LEU A 153 10.10 -9.00 -16.69
N PRO A 154 10.63 -9.71 -15.68
CA PRO A 154 11.32 -10.97 -15.91
C PRO A 154 10.41 -11.99 -16.62
N ASP A 155 10.98 -12.84 -17.48
CA ASP A 155 10.22 -13.87 -18.23
C ASP A 155 9.46 -14.85 -17.32
N SER A 156 9.96 -15.07 -16.10
CA SER A 156 9.37 -15.94 -15.08
C SER A 156 8.41 -15.22 -14.13
N ALA A 157 8.08 -13.95 -14.36
CA ALA A 157 7.29 -13.16 -13.43
C ALA A 157 5.86 -13.69 -13.29
N ILE A 158 5.45 -13.98 -12.05
CA ILE A 158 4.05 -14.22 -11.70
C ILE A 158 3.44 -12.92 -11.21
N LEU A 159 2.59 -12.31 -12.05
CA LEU A 159 1.89 -11.08 -11.70
C LEU A 159 0.81 -11.33 -10.66
N ALA A 160 0.75 -10.49 -9.64
CA ALA A 160 -0.41 -10.27 -8.77
C ALA A 160 -0.88 -8.83 -8.91
N TYR A 161 -2.13 -8.57 -8.52
CA TYR A 161 -2.82 -7.34 -8.88
C TYR A 161 -3.39 -6.64 -7.65
N THR A 162 -3.55 -5.33 -7.76
CA THR A 162 -4.26 -4.50 -6.78
C THR A 162 -5.34 -3.66 -7.47
N LEU A 163 -6.47 -3.53 -6.79
CA LEU A 163 -7.59 -2.66 -7.21
C LEU A 163 -7.61 -1.40 -6.34
N ASN A 164 -8.15 -0.30 -6.88
CA ASN A 164 -8.40 0.88 -6.07
C ASN A 164 -9.57 0.65 -5.09
N PRO A 165 -9.51 1.14 -3.83
CA PRO A 165 -8.38 1.85 -3.23
C PRO A 165 -7.27 0.89 -2.76
N ASN A 166 -6.01 1.26 -3.00
CA ASN A 166 -4.84 0.52 -2.56
C ASN A 166 -3.62 1.44 -2.46
N GLY A 167 -2.83 1.30 -1.40
CA GLY A 167 -1.60 2.06 -1.16
C GLY A 167 -1.42 2.48 0.29
N GLU A 168 -0.64 3.55 0.49
CA GLU A 168 -0.25 4.08 1.79
C GLU A 168 -0.82 5.48 2.03
N LEU A 169 -1.27 5.75 3.25
CA LEU A 169 -1.55 7.10 3.72
C LEU A 169 -0.84 7.34 5.04
N LEU A 170 -0.15 8.48 5.11
CA LEU A 170 0.54 8.96 6.30
C LEU A 170 -0.09 10.25 6.77
N HIS A 171 -0.28 10.40 8.08
CA HIS A 171 -0.80 11.62 8.68
C HIS A 171 -0.03 12.00 9.95
N TRP A 172 0.42 13.25 10.03
CA TRP A 172 1.13 13.79 11.17
C TRP A 172 0.17 14.52 12.13
N ASP A 173 0.01 13.97 13.34
CA ASP A 173 -0.69 14.63 14.44
C ASP A 173 0.32 15.42 15.28
N ALA A 174 0.49 16.69 14.94
CA ALA A 174 1.40 17.59 15.64
C ALA A 174 1.06 17.80 17.13
N ALA A 175 -0.23 17.75 17.49
CA ALA A 175 -0.68 17.98 18.86
C ALA A 175 -0.28 16.83 19.79
N ARG A 176 -0.18 15.61 19.25
CA ARG A 176 0.18 14.40 20.00
C ARG A 176 1.54 13.83 19.64
N GLN A 177 2.23 14.44 18.68
CA GLN A 177 3.50 13.98 18.11
C GLN A 177 3.43 12.52 17.62
N LEU A 178 2.36 12.21 16.87
CA LEU A 178 2.12 10.87 16.35
C LEU A 178 2.19 10.87 14.83
N LEU A 179 2.85 9.86 14.27
CA LEU A 179 2.73 9.53 12.86
C LEU A 179 1.69 8.41 12.71
N HIS A 180 0.55 8.74 12.11
CA HIS A 180 -0.44 7.77 11.71
C HIS A 180 -0.03 7.15 10.38
N TRP A 181 0.07 5.84 10.34
CA TRP A 181 0.23 5.09 9.10
C TRP A 181 -1.01 4.24 8.83
N HIS A 182 -1.52 4.35 7.60
CA HIS A 182 -2.63 3.58 7.07
C HIS A 182 -2.16 2.81 5.84
N HIS A 183 -2.06 1.49 5.98
CA HIS A 183 -1.84 0.57 4.88
C HIS A 183 -3.18 0.03 4.39
N ILE A 184 -3.56 0.36 3.15
CA ILE A 184 -4.84 -0.04 2.55
C ILE A 184 -4.53 -0.98 1.38
N CYS A 185 -4.96 -2.23 1.50
CA CYS A 185 -4.65 -3.26 0.52
C CYS A 185 -5.93 -3.86 -0.08
N CYS A 186 -6.04 -3.84 -1.41
CA CYS A 186 -7.11 -4.53 -2.13
C CYS A 186 -6.53 -5.45 -3.20
N THR A 187 -6.19 -6.68 -2.79
CA THR A 187 -5.74 -7.74 -3.70
C THR A 187 -6.95 -8.60 -4.10
N PRO A 188 -7.36 -8.64 -5.38
CA PRO A 188 -8.46 -9.49 -5.81
C PRO A 188 -8.05 -10.97 -5.89
N GLY A 189 -6.75 -11.27 -5.82
CA GLY A 189 -6.18 -12.59 -6.03
C GLY A 189 -4.73 -12.64 -5.53
N ALA A 190 -4.18 -13.85 -5.46
CA ALA A 190 -2.78 -14.16 -5.15
C ALA A 190 -2.07 -14.89 -6.31
N SER A 191 -2.73 -15.03 -7.46
CA SER A 191 -2.25 -15.71 -8.66
C SER A 191 -1.83 -17.16 -8.39
N LEU A 192 -2.70 -17.88 -7.68
CA LEU A 192 -2.66 -19.33 -7.49
C LEU A 192 -3.42 -20.06 -8.60
N LEU A 193 -4.45 -19.42 -9.15
CA LEU A 193 -5.24 -19.90 -10.28
C LEU A 193 -5.33 -18.85 -11.40
N PRO A 194 -5.76 -19.24 -12.62
CA PRO A 194 -5.96 -18.29 -13.70
C PRO A 194 -7.17 -17.38 -13.47
N GLY A 195 -6.96 -16.07 -13.58
CA GLY A 195 -8.01 -15.06 -13.63
C GLY A 195 -9.07 -15.22 -12.54
N ARG A 196 -10.35 -15.18 -12.93
CA ARG A 196 -11.48 -15.14 -11.97
C ARG A 196 -11.51 -16.30 -10.97
N LEU A 197 -10.96 -17.47 -11.32
CA LEU A 197 -10.92 -18.62 -10.43
C LEU A 197 -10.12 -18.32 -9.17
N ASP A 198 -9.02 -17.59 -9.30
CA ASP A 198 -8.20 -17.16 -8.17
C ASP A 198 -8.95 -16.19 -7.26
N ARG A 199 -9.70 -15.25 -7.86
CA ARG A 199 -10.55 -14.33 -7.10
C ARG A 199 -11.61 -15.08 -6.31
N TYR A 200 -12.27 -16.07 -6.93
CA TYR A 200 -13.27 -16.87 -6.22
C TYR A 200 -12.65 -17.70 -5.11
N LEU A 201 -11.48 -18.31 -5.34
CA LEU A 201 -10.73 -19.02 -4.31
C LEU A 201 -10.40 -18.09 -3.15
N MET A 202 -9.75 -16.95 -3.42
CA MET A 202 -9.37 -16.00 -2.38
C MET A 202 -10.57 -15.45 -1.63
N ASN A 203 -11.66 -15.11 -2.33
CA ASN A 203 -12.89 -14.68 -1.68
C ASN A 203 -13.52 -15.76 -0.80
N ALA A 204 -13.52 -17.02 -1.24
CA ALA A 204 -14.02 -18.14 -0.43
C ALA A 204 -13.17 -18.34 0.83
N LEU A 205 -11.83 -18.31 0.71
CA LEU A 205 -10.91 -18.40 1.85
C LEU A 205 -11.16 -17.26 2.85
N ARG A 206 -11.30 -16.03 2.36
CA ARG A 206 -11.57 -14.84 3.19
C ARG A 206 -12.95 -14.91 3.84
N PHE A 207 -13.98 -15.36 3.11
CA PHE A 207 -15.32 -15.55 3.66
C PHE A 207 -15.32 -16.57 4.80
N CYS A 208 -14.59 -17.68 4.63
CA CYS A 208 -14.38 -18.70 5.67
C CYS A 208 -13.39 -18.29 6.78
N ALA A 209 -12.91 -17.03 6.78
CA ALA A 209 -11.93 -16.50 7.72
C ALA A 209 -10.61 -17.30 7.80
N LEU A 210 -10.21 -17.91 6.68
CA LEU A 210 -8.94 -18.62 6.50
C LEU A 210 -7.80 -17.70 6.05
N ASP A 211 -8.06 -16.39 5.99
CA ASP A 211 -7.14 -15.30 5.68
C ASP A 211 -6.32 -14.83 6.89
N ARG A 212 -6.21 -15.65 7.94
CA ARG A 212 -5.50 -15.27 9.17
C ARG A 212 -4.03 -14.97 8.92
N ALA A 213 -3.41 -15.69 7.99
CA ALA A 213 -2.03 -15.44 7.60
C ALA A 213 -1.87 -14.05 6.96
N GLU A 214 -2.73 -13.69 6.00
CA GLU A 214 -2.75 -12.37 5.34
C GLU A 214 -2.91 -11.23 6.36
N ARG A 215 -3.88 -11.34 7.26
CA ARG A 215 -4.08 -10.34 8.34
C ARG A 215 -2.92 -10.26 9.34
N ARG A 216 -2.24 -11.39 9.59
CA ARG A 216 -1.08 -11.43 10.46
C ARG A 216 0.10 -10.70 9.80
N THR A 217 0.35 -10.96 8.51
CA THR A 217 1.41 -10.27 7.75
C THR A 217 1.26 -8.76 7.82
N TYR A 218 0.05 -8.22 7.58
CA TYR A 218 -0.14 -6.76 7.63
C TYR A 218 0.11 -6.16 9.02
N ARG A 219 -0.23 -6.89 10.09
CA ARG A 219 0.04 -6.45 11.46
C ARG A 219 1.53 -6.53 11.79
N GLU A 220 2.18 -7.64 11.44
CA GLU A 220 3.61 -7.83 11.68
C GLU A 220 4.44 -6.79 10.93
N GLU A 221 4.04 -6.43 9.71
CA GLU A 221 4.65 -5.33 8.95
C GLU A 221 4.45 -3.98 9.66
N ALA A 222 3.23 -3.68 10.12
CA ALA A 222 2.92 -2.47 10.88
C ALA A 222 3.76 -2.32 12.15
N GLU A 223 3.86 -3.39 12.93
CA GLU A 223 4.62 -3.43 14.18
C GLU A 223 6.13 -3.36 13.91
N SER A 224 6.63 -4.04 12.89
CA SER A 224 8.05 -3.98 12.51
C SER A 224 8.46 -2.59 12.03
N MET A 225 7.59 -1.88 11.29
CA MET A 225 7.88 -0.51 10.86
C MET A 225 7.92 0.45 12.04
N ARG A 226 6.97 0.31 12.99
CA ARG A 226 7.00 1.06 14.26
C ARG A 226 8.34 0.85 14.97
N ASP A 227 8.76 -0.40 15.14
CA ASP A 227 9.99 -0.73 15.87
C ASP A 227 11.23 -0.14 15.18
N TRP A 228 11.30 -0.23 13.84
CA TRP A 228 12.38 0.38 13.06
C TRP A 228 12.42 1.90 13.21
N LEU A 229 11.27 2.59 13.13
CA LEU A 229 11.20 4.03 13.29
C LEU A 229 11.62 4.47 14.69
N GLN A 230 11.12 3.81 15.73
CA GLN A 230 11.45 4.13 17.12
C GLN A 230 12.91 3.83 17.46
N ALA A 231 13.50 2.78 16.86
CA ALA A 231 14.93 2.52 16.97
C ALA A 231 15.76 3.65 16.35
N SER A 232 15.33 4.21 15.22
CA SER A 232 16.04 5.31 14.55
C SER A 232 16.05 6.60 15.37
N THR A 233 14.96 6.91 16.08
CA THR A 233 14.88 8.08 16.97
C THR A 233 15.79 7.94 18.19
N ASN A 234 15.92 6.73 18.75
CA ASN A 234 16.70 6.47 19.96
C ASN A 234 18.22 6.50 19.75
N CYS A 235 18.70 6.38 18.50
CA CYS A 235 20.13 6.38 18.19
C CYS A 235 20.73 7.78 18.01
N GLY A 236 19.95 8.86 18.10
CA GLY A 236 20.47 10.24 18.09
C GLY A 236 21.22 10.65 16.83
N CYS A 237 21.05 9.93 15.72
CA CYS A 237 21.60 10.30 14.42
C CYS A 237 20.62 11.23 13.70
N GLU A 238 20.63 12.51 14.09
CA GLU A 238 20.32 13.62 13.18
C GLU A 238 21.62 14.19 12.62
#